data_AF-A0A1Q5JHM7-F1
#
_entry.id   AF-A0A1Q5JHM7-F1
#
_cell.length_a   1.000
_cell.length_b   1.000
_cell.length_c   1.000
_cell.angle_alpha   90.00
_cell.angle_beta   90.00
_cell.angle_gamma   90.00
#
_symmetry.space_group_name_H-M   'P 1'
#
loop_
_entity.id
_entity.type
_entity.pdbx_description
1 polymer ?
#
loop_
_entity_poly.entity_id
_entity_poly.type
_entity_poly.pdbx_seq_one_letter_code
_entity_poly.pdbx_strand_id
1 'polypeptide(L)'
;MWRSYQEPDDRGLIDDVCDGLRLITEPGPDDPGQTIALAVVGAEAAEGLAAALEDEWALYTPQQAAVTASALFAQIAAAGAALEKLDGCLDVMAERGEITVPDYDGTEEAKRLCTAQSVLGAAGQAVLGAMDPRDCDEAVDILATTPYTRPLPVSTHETFVQLAGLLGDSAKLIPGCRPPAEAVSAARDYEDGCGCRIELTDRDGIVWDFHRSDGTWYFMPLADVTPSGRPLAGKELSMTETCPHPQHLALLVQQTLAAAV
;
A
#
# COMPACT_ATOMS: atom_id res chain seq x y z
N MET A 1 9.06 -10.03 10.47
CA MET A 1 8.83 -8.57 10.39
C MET A 1 7.46 -8.24 9.84
N TRP A 2 7.11 -8.65 8.61
CA TRP A 2 5.79 -8.30 8.02
C TRP A 2 4.58 -8.86 8.81
N ARG A 3 4.67 -10.10 9.34
CA ARG A 3 3.59 -10.73 10.13
C ARG A 3 3.25 -10.02 11.44
N SER A 4 4.15 -9.16 11.92
CA SER A 4 4.00 -8.42 13.17
C SER A 4 3.86 -6.92 12.93
N TYR A 5 3.75 -6.50 11.66
CA TYR A 5 3.53 -5.09 11.34
C TYR A 5 2.12 -4.69 11.77
N GLN A 6 2.03 -3.55 12.46
CA GLN A 6 0.78 -2.91 12.84
C GLN A 6 0.71 -1.58 12.12
N GLU A 7 -0.42 -1.28 11.50
CA GLU A 7 -0.62 0.02 10.85
C GLU A 7 -0.53 1.13 11.89
N PRO A 8 0.30 2.17 11.68
CA PRO A 8 0.44 3.27 12.64
C PRO A 8 -0.87 4.00 12.93
N ASP A 9 -1.75 4.06 11.92
CA ASP A 9 -2.99 4.83 11.93
C ASP A 9 -4.24 3.95 12.14
N ASP A 10 -4.07 2.64 12.45
CA ASP A 10 -5.15 1.67 12.71
C ASP A 10 -6.30 1.70 11.67
N ARG A 11 -5.93 1.83 10.39
CA ARG A 11 -6.88 1.95 9.28
C ARG A 11 -7.64 0.66 9.01
N GLY A 12 -7.11 -0.46 9.46
CA GLY A 12 -7.62 -1.80 9.15
C GLY A 12 -7.41 -2.20 7.69
N LEU A 13 -6.64 -1.46 6.89
CA LEU A 13 -6.48 -1.76 5.45
C LEU A 13 -5.77 -3.09 5.24
N ILE A 14 -4.73 -3.37 6.04
CA ILE A 14 -4.04 -4.66 5.96
C ILE A 14 -4.97 -5.79 6.39
N ASP A 15 -5.74 -5.60 7.45
CA ASP A 15 -6.67 -6.61 7.95
C ASP A 15 -7.82 -6.84 6.96
N ASP A 16 -8.42 -5.80 6.38
CA ASP A 16 -9.48 -5.91 5.36
C ASP A 16 -9.01 -6.70 4.14
N VAL A 17 -7.81 -6.39 3.63
CA VAL A 17 -7.21 -7.11 2.50
C VAL A 17 -6.88 -8.56 2.88
N CYS A 18 -6.29 -8.78 4.06
CA CYS A 18 -5.94 -10.13 4.52
C CYS A 18 -7.19 -10.97 4.83
N ASP A 19 -8.26 -10.38 5.35
CA ASP A 19 -9.49 -11.09 5.73
C ASP A 19 -10.18 -11.66 4.49
N GLY A 20 -10.19 -10.92 3.38
CA GLY A 20 -10.64 -11.45 2.09
C GLY A 20 -9.89 -12.72 1.66
N LEU A 21 -8.57 -12.77 1.86
CA LEU A 21 -7.75 -13.94 1.57
C LEU A 21 -7.98 -15.07 2.59
N ARG A 22 -8.06 -14.75 3.89
CA ARG A 22 -8.30 -15.71 4.98
C ARG A 22 -9.64 -16.42 4.82
N LEU A 23 -10.69 -15.71 4.39
CA LEU A 23 -12.01 -16.29 4.09
C LEU A 23 -11.93 -17.44 3.07
N ILE A 24 -10.97 -17.39 2.15
CA ILE A 24 -10.74 -18.44 1.14
C ILE A 24 -9.81 -19.53 1.68
N THR A 25 -8.77 -19.17 2.45
CA THR A 25 -7.73 -20.12 2.87
C THR A 25 -8.00 -20.87 4.18
N GLU A 26 -8.76 -20.31 5.12
CA GLU A 26 -8.97 -20.88 6.46
C GLU A 26 -9.84 -22.14 6.49
N PRO A 27 -10.93 -22.24 5.70
CA PRO A 27 -11.66 -23.51 5.55
C PRO A 27 -10.82 -24.58 4.83
N GLY A 28 -9.77 -24.16 4.12
CA GLY A 28 -9.05 -24.91 3.10
C GLY A 28 -9.67 -24.67 1.71
N PRO A 29 -8.87 -24.69 0.63
CA PRO A 29 -9.42 -24.54 -0.71
C PRO A 29 -10.30 -25.75 -1.06
N ASP A 30 -11.62 -25.57 -0.92
CA ASP A 30 -12.62 -26.63 -1.13
C ASP A 30 -12.94 -26.84 -2.62
N ASP A 31 -12.54 -25.89 -3.47
CA ASP A 31 -12.70 -25.99 -4.93
C ASP A 31 -11.49 -25.43 -5.71
N PRO A 32 -11.22 -25.93 -6.93
CA PRO A 32 -10.11 -25.45 -7.76
C PRO A 32 -10.19 -23.95 -8.12
N GLY A 33 -11.39 -23.39 -8.18
CA GLY A 33 -11.62 -21.97 -8.45
C GLY A 33 -11.01 -21.08 -7.38
N GLN A 34 -11.04 -21.49 -6.11
CA GLN A 34 -10.37 -20.80 -5.01
C GLN A 34 -8.85 -20.79 -5.18
N THR A 35 -8.25 -21.89 -5.62
CA THR A 35 -6.81 -21.96 -5.89
C THR A 35 -6.40 -21.05 -7.04
N ILE A 36 -7.20 -21.01 -8.11
CA ILE A 36 -7.00 -20.09 -9.24
C ILE A 36 -7.16 -18.63 -8.79
N ALA A 37 -8.18 -18.32 -7.99
CA ALA A 37 -8.44 -16.98 -7.48
C ALA A 37 -7.26 -16.48 -6.64
N LEU A 38 -6.72 -17.31 -5.75
CA LEU A 38 -5.54 -16.97 -4.95
C LEU A 38 -4.31 -16.69 -5.81
N ALA A 39 -4.08 -17.48 -6.86
CA ALA A 39 -2.97 -17.26 -7.78
C ALA A 39 -3.10 -15.92 -8.54
N VAL A 40 -4.30 -15.61 -9.04
CA VAL A 40 -4.59 -14.35 -9.75
C VAL A 40 -4.45 -13.15 -8.81
N VAL A 41 -5.07 -13.19 -7.63
CA VAL A 41 -4.99 -12.10 -6.65
C VAL A 41 -3.55 -11.88 -6.20
N GLY A 42 -2.77 -12.95 -6.00
CA GLY A 42 -1.34 -12.84 -5.69
C GLY A 42 -0.53 -12.14 -6.77
N ALA A 43 -0.81 -12.43 -8.05
CA ALA A 43 -0.15 -11.76 -9.18
C ALA A 43 -0.56 -10.28 -9.30
N GLU A 44 -1.85 -9.98 -9.24
CA GLU A 44 -2.38 -8.61 -9.27
C GLU A 44 -1.82 -7.76 -8.12
N ALA A 45 -1.72 -8.33 -6.90
CA ALA A 45 -1.14 -7.65 -5.76
C ALA A 45 0.37 -7.35 -5.96
N ALA A 46 1.11 -8.26 -6.57
CA ALA A 46 2.53 -8.06 -6.87
C ALA A 46 2.75 -6.97 -7.95
N GLU A 47 1.94 -6.96 -9.00
CA GLU A 47 1.97 -5.91 -10.04
C GLU A 47 1.56 -4.55 -9.46
N GLY A 48 0.49 -4.51 -8.66
CA GLY A 48 0.05 -3.29 -7.98
C GLY A 48 1.11 -2.73 -7.03
N LEU A 49 1.81 -3.58 -6.28
CA LEU A 49 2.92 -3.16 -5.42
C LEU A 49 4.09 -2.60 -6.24
N ALA A 50 4.45 -3.24 -7.36
CA ALA A 50 5.50 -2.74 -8.24
C ALA A 50 5.17 -1.34 -8.78
N ALA A 51 3.93 -1.13 -9.25
CA ALA A 51 3.47 0.18 -9.71
C ALA A 51 3.43 1.22 -8.58
N ALA A 52 3.00 0.83 -7.37
CA ALA A 52 2.97 1.72 -6.22
C ALA A 52 4.37 2.21 -5.84
N LEU A 53 5.39 1.35 -5.94
CA LEU A 53 6.80 1.68 -5.64
C LEU A 53 7.46 2.61 -6.67
N GLU A 54 6.80 2.90 -7.81
CA GLU A 54 7.27 3.93 -8.75
C GLU A 54 7.02 5.35 -8.23
N ASP A 55 6.12 5.53 -7.26
CA ASP A 55 5.84 6.82 -6.64
C ASP A 55 6.96 7.23 -5.67
N GLU A 56 7.41 8.49 -5.75
CA GLU A 56 8.45 9.05 -4.87
C GLU A 56 8.08 8.95 -3.38
N TRP A 57 6.79 8.94 -3.08
CA TRP A 57 6.22 8.94 -1.74
C TRP A 57 5.62 7.60 -1.34
N ALA A 58 5.93 6.52 -2.07
CA ALA A 58 5.43 5.17 -1.78
C ALA A 58 5.76 4.69 -0.36
N LEU A 59 6.94 5.07 0.15
CA LEU A 59 7.43 4.75 1.49
C LEU A 59 8.15 5.97 2.08
N TYR A 60 7.89 6.31 3.33
CA TYR A 60 8.52 7.45 4.01
C TYR A 60 9.76 7.08 4.83
N THR A 61 9.91 5.81 5.21
CA THR A 61 10.96 5.40 6.14
C THR A 61 11.68 4.12 5.71
N PRO A 62 12.95 3.94 6.10
CA PRO A 62 13.65 2.67 5.96
C PRO A 62 12.91 1.49 6.63
N GLN A 63 12.21 1.73 7.75
CA GLN A 63 11.43 0.72 8.46
C GLN A 63 10.24 0.23 7.63
N GLN A 64 9.53 1.13 6.95
CA GLN A 64 8.49 0.75 5.99
C GLN A 64 9.10 -0.06 4.83
N ALA A 65 10.25 0.35 4.30
CA ALA A 65 10.97 -0.44 3.29
C ALA A 65 11.38 -1.83 3.79
N ALA A 66 11.77 -1.97 5.05
CA ALA A 66 12.11 -3.26 5.66
C ALA A 66 10.90 -4.20 5.72
N VAL A 67 9.72 -3.67 6.08
CA VAL A 67 8.46 -4.42 6.09
C VAL A 67 8.08 -4.87 4.68
N THR A 68 8.13 -3.95 3.71
CA THR A 68 7.84 -4.24 2.29
C THR A 68 8.80 -5.28 1.72
N ALA A 69 10.10 -5.14 1.97
CA ALA A 69 11.12 -6.11 1.55
C ALA A 69 10.89 -7.49 2.18
N SER A 70 10.60 -7.54 3.49
CA SER A 70 10.27 -8.79 4.19
C SER A 70 9.03 -9.48 3.61
N ALA A 71 8.01 -8.71 3.20
CA ALA A 71 6.82 -9.24 2.55
C ALA A 71 7.12 -9.77 1.13
N LEU A 72 7.88 -9.02 0.33
CA LEU A 72 8.32 -9.42 -1.02
C LEU A 72 9.13 -10.72 -0.99
N PHE A 73 10.11 -10.84 -0.08
CA PHE A 73 10.88 -12.07 0.05
C PHE A 73 9.98 -13.26 0.43
N ALA A 74 9.00 -13.04 1.31
CA ALA A 74 8.02 -14.08 1.65
C ALA A 74 7.13 -14.46 0.46
N GLN A 75 6.72 -13.51 -0.38
CA GLN A 75 5.95 -13.76 -1.60
C GLN A 75 6.75 -14.56 -2.61
N ILE A 76 8.02 -14.21 -2.86
CA ILE A 76 8.89 -14.93 -3.78
C ILE A 76 9.09 -16.38 -3.31
N ALA A 77 9.37 -16.59 -2.01
CA ALA A 77 9.51 -17.93 -1.44
C ALA A 77 8.20 -18.75 -1.55
N ALA A 78 7.06 -18.12 -1.28
CA ALA A 78 5.74 -18.76 -1.39
C ALA A 78 5.40 -19.12 -2.85
N ALA A 79 5.72 -18.25 -3.81
CA ALA A 79 5.52 -18.50 -5.23
C ALA A 79 6.40 -19.66 -5.73
N GLY A 80 7.67 -19.71 -5.30
CA GLY A 80 8.56 -20.85 -5.58
C GLY A 80 7.98 -22.17 -5.08
N ALA A 81 7.52 -22.20 -3.82
CA ALA A 81 6.88 -23.39 -3.25
C ALA A 81 5.54 -23.73 -3.94
N ALA A 82 4.78 -22.74 -4.42
CA ALA A 82 3.54 -22.98 -5.15
C ALA A 82 3.78 -23.60 -6.52
N LEU A 83 4.85 -23.19 -7.23
CA LEU A 83 5.26 -23.79 -8.51
C LEU A 83 5.66 -25.26 -8.34
N GLU A 84 6.42 -25.59 -7.30
CA GLU A 84 6.77 -26.98 -6.97
C GLU A 84 5.54 -27.82 -6.65
N LYS A 85 4.58 -27.26 -5.89
CA LYS A 85 3.33 -27.95 -5.61
C LYS A 85 2.47 -28.13 -6.85
N LEU A 86 2.46 -27.16 -7.76
CA LEU A 86 1.73 -27.26 -9.04
C LEU A 86 2.29 -28.39 -9.91
N ASP A 87 3.61 -28.54 -9.95
CA ASP A 87 4.26 -29.69 -10.59
C ASP A 87 3.78 -31.02 -9.98
N GLY A 88 3.80 -31.14 -8.65
CA GLY A 88 3.28 -32.31 -7.95
C GLY A 88 1.77 -32.54 -8.15
N CYS A 89 0.97 -31.48 -8.33
CA CYS A 89 -0.45 -31.62 -8.67
C CYS A 89 -0.65 -32.27 -10.04
N LEU A 90 0.20 -31.96 -11.02
CA LEU A 90 0.15 -32.58 -12.34
C LEU A 90 0.49 -34.08 -12.26
N ASP A 91 1.46 -34.46 -11.43
CA ASP A 91 1.77 -35.88 -11.17
C ASP A 91 0.57 -36.62 -10.56
N VAL A 92 -0.10 -36.02 -9.57
CA VAL A 92 -1.30 -36.61 -8.96
C VAL A 92 -2.44 -36.73 -9.98
N MET A 93 -2.66 -35.73 -10.84
CA MET A 93 -3.67 -35.81 -11.91
C MET A 93 -3.36 -36.96 -12.88
N ALA A 94 -2.07 -37.22 -13.14
CA ALA A 94 -1.63 -38.32 -13.97
C ALA A 94 -1.87 -39.69 -13.33
N GLU A 95 -1.55 -39.83 -12.05
CA GLU A 95 -1.81 -41.05 -11.26
C GLU A 95 -3.30 -41.39 -11.20
N ARG A 96 -4.18 -40.36 -11.18
CA ARG A 96 -5.64 -40.53 -11.28
C ARG A 96 -6.14 -40.86 -12.70
N GLY A 97 -5.28 -40.77 -13.71
CA GLY A 97 -5.62 -41.00 -15.12
C GLY A 97 -6.44 -39.87 -15.75
N GLU A 98 -6.45 -38.67 -15.14
CA GLU A 98 -7.16 -37.49 -15.63
C GLU A 98 -6.41 -36.82 -16.78
N ILE A 99 -5.08 -36.94 -16.74
CA ILE A 99 -4.17 -36.54 -17.80
C ILE A 99 -3.32 -37.75 -18.17
N THR A 100 -3.04 -37.91 -19.45
CA THR A 100 -2.01 -38.86 -19.89
C THR A 100 -0.67 -38.17 -19.64
N VAL A 101 0.03 -38.54 -18.56
CA VAL A 101 1.49 -38.34 -18.55
C VAL A 101 2.00 -39.29 -19.60
N PRO A 102 2.45 -38.76 -20.74
CA PRO A 102 2.82 -39.60 -21.84
C PRO A 102 4.11 -40.28 -21.46
N ASP A 103 4.13 -41.61 -21.62
CA ASP A 103 5.38 -42.26 -21.96
C ASP A 103 5.97 -41.46 -23.12
N TYR A 104 7.25 -41.10 -23.05
CA TYR A 104 7.94 -40.30 -24.05
C TYR A 104 7.95 -41.05 -25.40
N ASP A 105 6.82 -41.06 -26.10
CA ASP A 105 6.51 -41.84 -27.29
C ASP A 105 6.67 -41.01 -28.58
N GLY A 106 7.01 -39.72 -28.41
CA GLY A 106 7.30 -38.79 -29.49
C GLY A 106 6.07 -38.05 -30.03
N THR A 107 4.88 -38.18 -29.43
CA THR A 107 3.74 -37.33 -29.78
C THR A 107 3.96 -35.87 -29.32
N GLU A 108 3.45 -34.89 -30.08
CA GLU A 108 3.78 -33.47 -29.88
C GLU A 108 3.16 -32.91 -28.59
N GLU A 109 1.95 -33.34 -28.24
CA GLU A 109 1.23 -32.95 -27.02
C GLU A 109 1.89 -33.52 -25.76
N ALA A 110 2.40 -34.74 -25.88
CA ALA A 110 3.13 -35.39 -24.83
C ALA A 110 4.39 -34.63 -24.40
N LYS A 111 5.15 -34.22 -25.41
CA LYS A 111 6.33 -33.39 -25.24
C LYS A 111 6.01 -32.04 -24.58
N ARG A 112 4.84 -31.46 -24.86
CA ARG A 112 4.42 -30.15 -24.32
C ARG A 112 4.13 -30.21 -22.82
N LEU A 113 3.44 -31.23 -22.32
CA LEU A 113 3.13 -31.36 -20.89
C LEU A 113 4.38 -31.64 -20.05
N CYS A 114 5.23 -32.59 -20.45
CA CYS A 114 6.50 -32.84 -19.75
C CYS A 114 7.42 -31.61 -19.77
N THR A 115 7.40 -30.82 -20.86
CA THR A 115 8.13 -29.55 -20.91
C THR A 115 7.55 -28.55 -19.92
N ALA A 116 6.23 -28.42 -19.81
CA ALA A 116 5.59 -27.53 -18.85
C ALA A 116 5.93 -27.90 -17.40
N GLN A 117 5.81 -29.18 -17.03
CA GLN A 117 6.21 -29.70 -15.71
C GLN A 117 7.69 -29.38 -15.41
N SER A 118 8.57 -29.73 -16.34
CA SER A 118 10.01 -29.45 -16.19
C SER A 118 10.31 -27.96 -16.01
N VAL A 119 9.60 -27.08 -16.73
CA VAL A 119 9.75 -25.63 -16.61
C VAL A 119 9.20 -25.13 -15.27
N LEU A 120 8.05 -25.63 -14.81
CA LEU A 120 7.46 -25.24 -13.52
C LEU A 120 8.36 -25.64 -12.35
N GLY A 121 8.83 -26.90 -12.31
CA GLY A 121 9.76 -27.37 -11.29
C GLY A 121 11.09 -26.61 -11.32
N ALA A 122 11.67 -26.41 -12.51
CA ALA A 122 12.91 -25.64 -12.66
C ALA A 122 12.75 -24.17 -12.25
N ALA A 123 11.61 -23.54 -12.57
CA ALA A 123 11.31 -22.17 -12.15
C ALA A 123 11.15 -22.07 -10.63
N GLY A 124 10.43 -23.01 -9.99
CA GLY A 124 10.29 -23.06 -8.54
C GLY A 124 11.66 -23.16 -7.84
N GLN A 125 12.50 -24.09 -8.29
CA GLN A 125 13.85 -24.28 -7.77
C GLN A 125 14.77 -23.08 -8.04
N ALA A 126 14.69 -22.46 -9.22
CA ALA A 126 15.46 -21.27 -9.54
C ALA A 126 15.06 -20.08 -8.66
N VAL A 127 13.76 -19.89 -8.41
CA VAL A 127 13.24 -18.84 -7.53
C VAL A 127 13.71 -19.05 -6.09
N LEU A 128 13.63 -20.29 -5.57
CA LEU A 128 14.13 -20.61 -4.23
C LEU A 128 15.65 -20.50 -4.12
N GLY A 129 16.39 -20.82 -5.19
CA GLY A 129 17.84 -20.72 -5.26
C GLY A 129 18.38 -19.32 -5.56
N ALA A 130 17.54 -18.39 -6.03
CA ALA A 130 17.94 -17.03 -6.38
C ALA A 130 18.20 -16.13 -5.16
N MET A 131 17.74 -16.54 -3.98
CA MET A 131 17.85 -15.77 -2.74
C MET A 131 18.56 -16.61 -1.68
N ASP A 132 19.69 -16.14 -1.13
CA ASP A 132 20.20 -16.69 0.13
C ASP A 132 19.34 -16.12 1.26
N PRO A 133 18.64 -16.95 2.06
CA PRO A 133 17.82 -16.45 3.17
C PRO A 133 18.58 -15.54 4.14
N ARG A 134 19.89 -15.75 4.30
CA ARG A 134 20.73 -14.92 5.18
C ARG A 134 20.92 -13.52 4.61
N ASP A 135 21.11 -13.40 3.30
CA ASP A 135 21.27 -12.11 2.64
C ASP A 135 19.94 -11.33 2.69
N CYS A 136 18.81 -12.02 2.53
CA CYS A 136 17.48 -11.43 2.69
C CYS A 136 17.24 -10.92 4.11
N ASP A 137 17.53 -11.73 5.12
CA ASP A 137 17.39 -11.35 6.54
C ASP A 137 18.32 -10.18 6.90
N GLU A 138 19.58 -10.22 6.45
CA GLU A 138 20.55 -9.14 6.67
C GLU A 138 20.09 -7.83 6.04
N ALA A 139 19.58 -7.85 4.80
CA ALA A 139 19.05 -6.66 4.13
C ALA A 139 17.86 -6.05 4.89
N VAL A 140 16.93 -6.88 5.36
CA VAL A 140 15.79 -6.46 6.17
C VAL A 140 16.25 -5.84 7.50
N ASP A 141 17.22 -6.46 8.17
CA ASP A 141 17.76 -5.98 9.44
C ASP A 141 18.50 -4.64 9.27
N ILE A 142 19.29 -4.47 8.21
CA ILE A 142 19.95 -3.20 7.88
C ILE A 142 18.90 -2.11 7.69
N LEU A 143 17.85 -2.35 6.89
CA LEU A 143 16.79 -1.37 6.66
C LEU A 143 16.05 -1.02 7.96
N ALA A 144 15.67 -2.01 8.76
CA ALA A 144 14.93 -1.80 10.00
C ALA A 144 15.72 -1.02 11.05
N THR A 145 17.04 -1.25 11.11
CA THR A 145 17.94 -0.58 12.06
C THR A 145 18.51 0.74 11.54
N THR A 146 18.33 1.05 10.25
CA THR A 146 18.77 2.32 9.65
C THR A 146 18.01 3.48 10.29
N PRO A 147 18.70 4.43 10.96
CA PRO A 147 18.04 5.55 11.60
C PRO A 147 17.34 6.46 10.57
N TYR A 148 16.07 6.76 10.81
CA TYR A 148 15.39 7.83 10.10
C TYR A 148 15.60 9.15 10.85
N THR A 149 16.21 10.13 10.19
CA THR A 149 16.70 11.36 10.86
C THR A 149 15.67 12.48 10.94
N ARG A 150 14.50 12.33 10.33
CA ARG A 150 13.42 13.32 10.37
C ARG A 150 12.23 12.67 11.08
N PRO A 151 11.75 13.12 12.23
CA PRO A 151 10.58 12.49 12.84
C PRO A 151 9.35 12.68 11.92
N LEU A 152 8.60 11.60 11.67
CA LEU A 152 7.25 11.74 11.11
C LEU A 152 6.33 12.33 12.19
N PRO A 153 5.30 13.10 11.80
CA PRO A 153 4.25 13.49 12.72
C PRO A 153 3.60 12.26 13.35
N VAL A 154 3.28 12.31 14.64
CA VAL A 154 2.54 11.23 15.34
C VAL A 154 1.08 11.59 15.60
N SER A 155 0.64 12.75 15.10
CA SER A 155 -0.76 13.18 15.15
C SER A 155 -1.13 14.07 13.97
N THR A 156 -2.42 14.13 13.66
CA THR A 156 -2.98 15.05 12.67
C THR A 156 -2.62 16.51 13.01
N HIS A 157 -2.62 16.87 14.31
CA HIS A 157 -2.25 18.21 14.75
C HIS A 157 -0.79 18.54 14.42
N GLU A 158 0.15 17.64 14.73
CA GLU A 158 1.56 17.82 14.36
C GLU A 158 1.74 17.94 12.85
N THR A 159 0.99 17.16 12.07
CA THR A 159 0.99 17.25 10.60
C THR A 159 0.60 18.65 10.14
N PHE A 160 -0.49 19.22 10.68
CA PHE A 160 -0.91 20.59 10.37
C PHE A 160 0.12 21.64 10.76
N VAL A 161 0.74 21.52 11.94
CA VAL A 161 1.77 22.45 12.42
C VAL A 161 2.99 22.43 11.49
N GLN A 162 3.47 21.24 11.13
CA GLN A 162 4.61 21.08 10.23
C GLN A 162 4.27 21.55 8.81
N LEU A 163 3.09 21.23 8.30
CA LEU A 163 2.61 21.67 6.98
C LEU A 163 2.51 23.19 6.91
N ALA A 164 1.91 23.85 7.91
CA ALA A 164 1.83 25.31 7.94
C ALA A 164 3.23 25.95 7.94
N GLY A 165 4.19 25.37 8.67
CA GLY A 165 5.59 25.78 8.63
C GLY A 165 6.24 25.65 7.24
N LEU A 166 5.92 24.58 6.49
CA LEU A 166 6.42 24.36 5.13
C LEU A 166 5.78 25.30 4.10
N LEU A 167 4.50 25.63 4.26
CA LEU A 167 3.77 26.53 3.36
C LEU A 167 4.04 28.02 3.64
N GLY A 168 4.67 28.34 4.77
CA GLY A 168 5.14 29.68 5.11
C GLY A 168 4.03 30.72 5.21
N ASP A 169 4.35 31.98 4.90
CA ASP A 169 3.47 33.14 5.14
C ASP A 169 2.14 33.10 4.36
N SER A 170 2.04 32.28 3.31
CA SER A 170 0.79 32.07 2.57
C SER A 170 -0.24 31.21 3.32
N ALA A 171 0.17 30.55 4.41
CA ALA A 171 -0.64 29.64 5.18
C ALA A 171 -0.92 30.19 6.59
N LYS A 172 -2.18 30.19 6.97
CA LYS A 172 -2.61 30.52 8.33
C LYS A 172 -3.22 29.29 8.99
N LEU A 173 -2.49 28.72 9.94
CA LEU A 173 -3.01 27.64 10.78
C LEU A 173 -4.10 28.19 11.70
N ILE A 174 -5.28 27.58 11.62
CA ILE A 174 -6.39 27.81 12.55
C ILE A 174 -6.50 26.58 13.45
N PRO A 175 -6.09 26.68 14.72
CA PRO A 175 -6.22 25.58 15.65
C PRO A 175 -7.69 25.32 15.94
N GLY A 176 -8.11 24.07 15.81
CA GLY A 176 -9.45 23.62 16.20
C GLY A 176 -9.44 22.50 17.24
N CYS A 177 -8.27 22.17 17.79
CA CYS A 177 -8.16 21.23 18.90
C CYS A 177 -9.04 21.72 20.05
N ARG A 178 -10.14 21.00 20.32
CA ARG A 178 -10.87 21.18 21.57
C ARG A 178 -9.90 20.88 22.72
N PRO A 179 -10.00 21.56 23.88
CA PRO A 179 -9.22 21.18 25.05
C PRO A 179 -9.44 19.68 25.32
N PRO A 180 -8.40 18.93 25.73
CA PRO A 180 -8.52 17.49 25.91
C PRO A 180 -9.58 17.22 26.97
N ALA A 181 -10.76 16.76 26.54
CA ALA A 181 -11.60 15.98 27.43
C ALA A 181 -10.82 14.68 27.64
N GLU A 182 -10.52 14.37 28.90
CA GLU A 182 -9.75 13.21 29.32
C GLU A 182 -10.10 11.98 28.45
N ALA A 183 -9.08 11.40 27.80
CA ALA A 183 -9.17 10.26 26.88
C ALA A 183 -9.95 10.49 25.57
N VAL A 184 -9.42 11.35 24.68
CA VAL A 184 -9.73 11.22 23.25
C VAL A 184 -8.93 10.00 22.75
N SER A 185 -9.61 8.90 22.44
CA SER A 185 -8.98 7.73 21.82
C SER A 185 -8.45 8.11 20.44
N ALA A 186 -7.33 7.52 20.01
CA ALA A 186 -6.78 7.69 18.66
C ALA A 186 -7.85 7.45 17.55
N ALA A 187 -8.82 6.58 17.83
CA ALA A 187 -9.97 6.31 16.97
C ALA A 187 -10.85 7.54 16.63
N ARG A 188 -10.91 8.59 17.47
CA ARG A 188 -11.69 9.81 17.16
C ARG A 188 -10.91 10.84 16.34
N ASP A 189 -9.58 10.86 16.46
CA ASP A 189 -8.73 11.69 15.58
C ASP A 189 -8.72 11.14 14.14
N TYR A 190 -8.99 9.84 13.96
CA TYR A 190 -9.12 9.17 12.67
C TYR A 190 -10.39 9.58 11.90
N GLU A 191 -11.55 9.64 12.57
CA GLU A 191 -12.85 9.94 11.93
C GLU A 191 -13.05 11.45 11.70
N ASP A 192 -12.90 12.27 12.74
CA ASP A 192 -13.26 13.71 12.71
C ASP A 192 -12.06 14.64 12.42
N GLY A 193 -10.82 14.11 12.49
CA GLY A 193 -9.61 14.92 12.53
C GLY A 193 -9.46 15.70 13.85
N CYS A 194 -8.28 16.30 14.06
CA CYS A 194 -8.02 17.10 15.28
C CYS A 194 -8.74 18.48 15.30
N GLY A 195 -9.63 18.74 14.33
CA GLY A 195 -10.35 20.00 14.13
C GLY A 195 -9.50 21.17 13.58
N CYS A 196 -8.18 21.02 13.45
CA CYS A 196 -7.33 22.03 12.85
C CYS A 196 -7.60 22.16 11.34
N ARG A 197 -7.38 23.37 10.83
CA ARG A 197 -7.45 23.69 9.40
C ARG A 197 -6.41 24.74 9.04
N ILE A 198 -6.05 24.83 7.77
CA ILE A 198 -5.15 25.85 7.25
C ILE A 198 -5.91 26.67 6.22
N GLU A 199 -5.96 27.98 6.42
CA GLU A 199 -6.39 28.94 5.39
C GLU A 199 -5.18 29.27 4.50
N LEU A 200 -5.33 29.08 3.19
CA LEU A 200 -4.32 29.37 2.18
C LEU A 200 -4.85 30.40 1.21
N THR A 201 -4.08 31.45 0.94
CA THR A 201 -4.44 32.43 -0.09
C THR A 201 -3.62 32.18 -1.34
N ASP A 202 -4.30 31.96 -2.47
CA ASP A 202 -3.63 31.76 -3.75
C ASP A 202 -3.20 33.09 -4.40
N ARG A 203 -2.63 33.01 -5.60
CA ARG A 203 -2.10 34.18 -6.33
C ARG A 203 -3.19 35.15 -6.79
N ASP A 204 -4.43 34.68 -6.95
CA ASP A 204 -5.57 35.49 -7.36
C ASP A 204 -6.34 36.05 -6.15
N GLY A 205 -5.85 35.79 -4.93
CA GLY A 205 -6.44 36.25 -3.69
C GLY A 205 -7.63 35.40 -3.22
N ILE A 206 -7.84 34.22 -3.81
CA ILE A 206 -8.87 33.29 -3.37
C ILE A 206 -8.36 32.60 -2.11
N VAL A 207 -9.22 32.55 -1.09
CA VAL A 207 -8.93 31.87 0.16
C VAL A 207 -9.48 30.45 0.10
N TRP A 208 -8.60 29.50 0.39
CA TRP A 208 -8.85 28.07 0.43
C TRP A 208 -8.75 27.58 1.86
N ASP A 209 -9.63 26.67 2.24
CA ASP A 209 -9.64 25.95 3.49
C ASP A 209 -9.12 24.54 3.27
N PHE A 210 -8.01 24.22 3.92
CA PHE A 210 -7.42 22.89 3.94
C PHE A 210 -7.68 22.24 5.28
N HIS A 211 -8.38 21.12 5.30
CA HIS A 211 -8.71 20.39 6.52
C HIS A 211 -8.77 18.89 6.27
N ARG A 212 -8.90 18.12 7.35
CA ARG A 212 -9.14 16.68 7.30
C ARG A 212 -10.53 16.39 7.86
N SER A 213 -11.32 15.59 7.17
CA SER A 213 -12.66 15.13 7.59
C SER A 213 -12.89 13.75 6.99
N ASP A 214 -13.72 12.91 7.63
CA ASP A 214 -14.22 11.65 7.06
C ASP A 214 -13.11 10.72 6.50
N GLY A 215 -11.97 10.64 7.19
CA GLY A 215 -10.86 9.79 6.77
C GLY A 215 -9.95 10.35 5.65
N THR A 216 -10.21 11.56 5.16
CA THR A 216 -9.51 12.11 3.98
C THR A 216 -9.17 13.60 4.13
N TRP A 217 -8.31 14.10 3.22
CA TRP A 217 -7.85 15.49 3.22
C TRP A 217 -8.58 16.29 2.15
N TYR A 218 -9.17 17.41 2.55
CA TYR A 218 -9.97 18.28 1.69
C TYR A 218 -9.31 19.64 1.48
N PHE A 219 -9.49 20.16 0.28
CA PHE A 219 -9.09 21.48 -0.15
C PHE A 219 -10.29 22.21 -0.75
N MET A 220 -10.90 23.10 0.03
CA MET A 220 -12.19 23.72 -0.29
C MET A 220 -12.04 25.22 -0.49
N PRO A 221 -12.60 25.83 -1.55
CA PRO A 221 -12.62 27.29 -1.66
C PRO A 221 -13.60 27.86 -0.63
N LEU A 222 -13.23 28.96 0.05
CA LEU A 222 -14.15 29.68 0.94
C LEU A 222 -15.13 30.59 0.18
N ALA A 223 -14.90 30.80 -1.12
CA ALA A 223 -15.78 31.52 -2.01
C ALA A 223 -16.38 30.56 -3.06
N ASP A 224 -17.64 30.78 -3.43
CA ASP A 224 -18.31 29.94 -4.44
C ASP A 224 -17.86 30.24 -5.88
N VAL A 225 -17.36 31.45 -6.12
CA VAL A 225 -16.95 31.93 -7.45
C VAL A 225 -15.67 32.76 -7.40
N THR A 226 -14.91 32.72 -8.49
CA THR A 226 -13.77 33.61 -8.72
C THR A 226 -14.23 35.07 -8.90
N PRO A 227 -13.32 36.06 -8.82
CA PRO A 227 -13.62 37.45 -9.17
C PRO A 227 -14.16 37.64 -10.60
N SER A 228 -13.87 36.69 -11.51
CA SER A 228 -14.39 36.66 -12.89
C SER A 228 -15.73 35.94 -13.03
N GLY A 229 -16.32 35.45 -11.93
CA GLY A 229 -17.62 34.78 -11.88
C GLY A 229 -17.60 33.29 -12.26
N ARG A 230 -16.42 32.65 -12.30
CA ARG A 230 -16.32 31.20 -12.54
C ARG A 230 -16.58 30.44 -11.25
N PRO A 231 -17.36 29.33 -11.27
CA PRO A 231 -17.56 28.51 -10.08
C PRO A 231 -16.24 27.90 -9.60
N LEU A 232 -16.04 27.91 -8.29
CA LEU A 232 -14.96 27.21 -7.62
C LEU A 232 -15.49 25.90 -7.04
N ALA A 233 -14.70 24.84 -7.15
CA ALA A 233 -15.05 23.53 -6.60
C ALA A 233 -13.96 23.09 -5.62
N GLY A 234 -14.40 22.45 -4.55
CA GLY A 234 -13.51 21.76 -3.64
C GLY A 234 -12.88 20.52 -4.26
N LYS A 235 -11.77 20.08 -3.66
CA LYS A 235 -11.06 18.89 -4.09
C LYS A 235 -10.73 18.03 -2.88
N GLU A 236 -11.07 16.76 -2.98
CA GLU A 236 -10.53 15.71 -2.12
C GLU A 236 -9.13 15.32 -2.64
N LEU A 237 -8.15 15.27 -1.75
CA LEU A 237 -6.83 14.77 -2.09
C LEU A 237 -6.84 13.25 -2.10
N SER A 238 -6.02 12.63 -2.95
CA SER A 238 -5.86 11.16 -3.00
C SER A 238 -5.21 10.56 -1.75
N MET A 239 -4.74 11.40 -0.83
CA MET A 239 -4.11 11.00 0.42
C MET A 239 -5.16 10.62 1.46
N THR A 240 -5.02 9.45 2.07
CA THR A 240 -5.94 8.94 3.11
C THR A 240 -5.23 8.64 4.43
N GLU A 241 -3.89 8.75 4.46
CA GLU A 241 -3.11 8.60 5.68
C GLU A 241 -3.43 9.73 6.68
N THR A 242 -3.44 9.43 7.97
CA THR A 242 -3.79 10.40 9.02
C THR A 242 -2.62 11.31 9.33
N CYS A 243 -1.40 10.78 9.28
CA CYS A 243 -0.16 11.51 9.54
C CYS A 243 0.83 11.42 8.36
N PRO A 244 0.45 11.86 7.14
CA PRO A 244 1.33 11.78 5.99
C PRO A 244 2.59 12.63 6.20
N HIS A 245 3.65 12.29 5.46
CA HIS A 245 4.88 13.08 5.47
C HIS A 245 4.57 14.54 5.07
N PRO A 246 4.89 15.55 5.91
CA PRO A 246 4.44 16.93 5.67
C PRO A 246 4.88 17.52 4.33
N GLN A 247 6.05 17.15 3.81
CA GLN A 247 6.52 17.59 2.49
C GLN A 247 5.72 16.96 1.35
N HIS A 248 5.26 15.71 1.49
CA HIS A 248 4.38 15.08 0.50
C HIS A 248 3.06 15.85 0.44
N LEU A 249 2.47 16.11 1.61
CA LEU A 249 1.22 16.84 1.72
C LEU A 249 1.35 18.28 1.19
N ALA A 250 2.46 18.96 1.48
CA ALA A 250 2.75 20.28 0.95
C ALA A 250 2.82 20.28 -0.58
N LEU A 251 3.45 19.27 -1.19
CA LEU A 251 3.51 19.11 -2.64
C LEU A 251 2.11 18.93 -3.24
N LEU A 252 1.28 18.07 -2.66
CA LEU A 252 -0.11 17.84 -3.13
C LEU A 252 -0.98 19.09 -3.03
N VAL A 253 -0.83 19.86 -1.95
CA VAL A 253 -1.50 21.16 -1.77
C VAL A 253 -1.05 22.14 -2.84
N GLN A 254 0.26 22.26 -3.08
CA GLN A 254 0.81 23.17 -4.09
C GLN A 254 0.39 22.79 -5.51
N GLN A 255 0.39 21.49 -5.85
CA GLN A 255 -0.08 20.99 -7.14
C GLN A 255 -1.57 21.27 -7.33
N THR A 256 -2.38 21.11 -6.28
CA THR A 256 -3.81 21.41 -6.32
C THR A 256 -4.07 22.89 -6.53
N LEU A 257 -3.35 23.76 -5.82
CA LEU A 257 -3.40 25.21 -6.02
C LEU A 257 -3.00 25.61 -7.44
N ALA A 258 -1.96 25.00 -8.00
CA ALA A 258 -1.51 25.28 -9.37
C ALA A 258 -2.51 24.83 -10.45
N ALA A 259 -3.29 23.78 -10.19
CA ALA A 259 -4.29 23.24 -11.11
C ALA A 259 -5.67 23.95 -11.02
N ALA A 260 -5.91 24.73 -9.96
CA ALA A 260 -7.16 25.46 -9.74
C ALA A 260 -7.24 26.80 -10.48
N VAL A 261 -6.12 27.26 -11.07
CA VAL A 261 -5.96 28.52 -11.84
C VAL A 261 -6.07 28.23 -13.34
#